data_AF-A0A939XI96-F1
#
_entry.id   AF-A0A939XI96-F1
#
_cell.length_a   1.000
_cell.length_b   1.000
_cell.length_c   1.000
_cell.angle_alpha   90.00
_cell.angle_beta   90.00
_cell.angle_gamma   90.00
#
_symmetry.space_group_name_H-M   'P 1'
#
loop_
_entity.id
_entity.type
_entity.pdbx_description
1 polymer ?
#
loop_
_entity_poly.entity_id
_entity_poly.type
_entity_poly.pdbx_seq_one_letter_code
_entity_poly.pdbx_strand_id
1 'polypeptide(L)'
;MLPFDIFKRKEQDANERTLHRAAKRLRYNNYQLQYHYDYVTGYRDWSSHIYNTRKFICDCARRCFGRRSCVVLGSGFCLDVPVLELSRMFDNVFLVDINHPRRIRHRIHENKNVQLVTEDITKIAIEAVNSINHYKDFSVDMLIHSPTYSSATYSDTLGTFDFVISVNTLA
;
A
#
# COMPACT_ATOMS: atom_id res chain seq x y z
N MET A 1 24.56 -8.93 0.63
CA MET A 1 23.59 -9.29 -0.42
C MET A 1 22.35 -8.45 -0.15
N LEU A 2 22.00 -7.52 -1.03
CA LEU A 2 20.87 -6.62 -0.78
C LEU A 2 19.54 -7.41 -0.93
N PRO A 3 18.46 -7.05 -0.21
CA PRO A 3 17.21 -7.82 -0.21
C PRO A 3 16.40 -7.77 -1.53
N PHE A 4 16.97 -7.29 -2.64
CA PHE A 4 16.21 -6.79 -3.79
C PHE A 4 16.03 -7.77 -4.96
N ASP A 5 16.52 -9.00 -4.85
CA ASP A 5 16.27 -10.04 -5.87
C ASP A 5 14.83 -10.58 -5.86
N ILE A 6 13.96 -10.07 -4.97
CA ILE A 6 12.62 -10.62 -4.72
C ILE A 6 11.61 -10.26 -5.83
N PHE A 7 11.86 -9.20 -6.62
CA PHE A 7 10.93 -8.75 -7.66
C PHE A 7 11.58 -8.83 -9.04
N LYS A 8 11.47 -9.99 -9.71
CA LYS A 8 11.90 -10.14 -11.11
C LYS A 8 11.06 -9.20 -12.00
N ARG A 9 11.75 -8.22 -12.60
CA ARG A 9 11.19 -7.10 -13.38
C ARG A 9 10.11 -7.47 -14.41
N LYS A 10 10.18 -8.63 -15.07
CA LYS A 10 9.19 -9.08 -16.07
C LYS A 10 7.92 -9.69 -15.47
N GLU A 11 8.01 -10.37 -14.33
CA GLU A 11 6.84 -10.91 -13.62
C GLU A 11 6.06 -9.78 -12.94
N GLN A 12 6.79 -8.75 -12.48
CA GLN A 12 6.22 -7.54 -11.92
C GLN A 12 5.30 -6.82 -12.91
N ASP A 13 5.72 -6.62 -14.16
CA ASP A 13 4.92 -5.92 -15.19
C ASP A 13 3.57 -6.61 -15.51
N ALA A 14 3.54 -7.95 -15.49
CA ALA A 14 2.31 -8.72 -15.72
C ALA A 14 1.37 -8.68 -14.51
N ASN A 15 1.94 -8.76 -13.31
CA ASN A 15 1.20 -8.62 -12.05
C ASN A 15 0.60 -7.20 -11.93
N GLU A 16 1.38 -6.15 -12.18
CA GLU A 16 0.93 -4.76 -12.15
C GLU A 16 -0.26 -4.49 -13.08
N ARG A 17 -0.24 -5.05 -14.29
CA ARG A 17 -1.38 -4.92 -15.24
C ARG A 17 -2.64 -5.60 -14.72
N THR A 18 -2.49 -6.76 -14.10
CA THR A 18 -3.61 -7.52 -13.52
C THR A 18 -4.21 -6.77 -12.33
N LEU A 19 -3.36 -6.32 -11.41
CA LEU A 19 -3.75 -5.51 -10.25
C LEU A 19 -4.39 -4.18 -10.67
N HIS A 20 -3.84 -3.51 -11.69
CA HIS A 20 -4.43 -2.28 -12.21
C HIS A 20 -5.86 -2.50 -12.75
N ARG A 21 -6.08 -3.60 -13.49
CA ARG A 21 -7.43 -3.96 -13.97
C ARG A 21 -8.36 -4.27 -12.81
N ALA A 22 -7.89 -4.99 -11.80
CA ALA A 22 -8.66 -5.33 -10.63
C ALA A 22 -9.07 -4.07 -9.84
N ALA A 23 -8.11 -3.19 -9.54
CA ALA A 23 -8.34 -1.91 -8.87
C ALA A 23 -9.35 -1.02 -9.63
N LYS A 24 -9.28 -0.99 -10.97
CA LYS A 24 -10.27 -0.30 -11.80
C LYS A 24 -11.66 -0.90 -11.66
N ARG A 25 -11.77 -2.23 -11.69
CA ARG A 25 -13.06 -2.94 -11.60
C ARG A 25 -13.71 -2.76 -10.23
N LEU A 26 -12.91 -2.78 -9.17
CA LEU A 26 -13.33 -2.52 -7.78
C LEU A 26 -13.56 -1.03 -7.48
N ARG A 27 -13.37 -0.14 -8.47
CA ARG A 27 -13.47 1.32 -8.30
C ARG A 27 -12.57 1.87 -7.19
N TYR A 28 -11.45 1.21 -6.93
CA TYR A 28 -10.51 1.55 -5.86
C TYR A 28 -10.03 3.01 -5.93
N ASN A 29 -9.81 3.52 -7.14
CA ASN A 29 -9.44 4.92 -7.36
C ASN A 29 -10.49 5.92 -6.88
N ASN A 30 -11.78 5.57 -6.97
CA ASN A 30 -12.86 6.45 -6.53
C ASN A 30 -12.85 6.58 -5.00
N TYR A 31 -12.60 5.48 -4.28
CA TYR A 31 -12.43 5.52 -2.83
C TYR A 31 -11.23 6.40 -2.46
N GLN A 32 -10.07 6.15 -3.06
CA GLN A 32 -8.89 6.96 -2.83
C GLN A 32 -9.11 8.46 -3.11
N LEU A 33 -9.88 8.81 -4.15
CA LEU A 33 -10.24 10.19 -4.47
C LEU A 33 -11.20 10.81 -3.45
N GLN A 34 -12.17 10.05 -2.95
CA GLN A 34 -13.07 10.53 -1.89
C GLN A 34 -12.29 10.87 -0.62
N TYR A 35 -11.37 10.00 -0.21
CA TYR A 35 -10.45 10.28 0.90
C TYR A 35 -9.64 11.54 0.71
N HIS A 36 -9.12 11.75 -0.50
CA HIS A 36 -8.40 12.98 -0.83
C HIS A 36 -9.31 14.21 -0.77
N TYR A 37 -10.55 14.10 -1.26
CA TYR A 37 -11.53 15.17 -1.23
C TYR A 37 -11.90 15.55 0.20
N ASP A 38 -12.18 14.58 1.06
CA ASP A 38 -12.52 14.82 2.47
C ASP A 38 -11.40 15.56 3.20
N TYR A 39 -10.14 15.18 2.93
CA TYR A 39 -8.97 15.89 3.43
C TYR A 39 -8.87 17.34 2.94
N VAL A 40 -9.01 17.58 1.63
CA VAL A 40 -8.86 18.93 1.04
C VAL A 40 -9.99 19.86 1.47
N THR A 41 -11.19 19.33 1.65
CA THR A 41 -12.38 20.11 2.03
C THR A 41 -12.55 20.29 3.54
N GLY A 42 -11.75 19.60 4.36
CA GLY A 42 -11.87 19.64 5.82
C GLY A 42 -13.12 18.95 6.34
N TYR A 43 -13.76 18.10 5.53
CA TYR A 43 -14.91 17.32 5.96
C TYR A 43 -14.51 16.43 7.15
N ARG A 44 -15.26 16.54 8.26
CA ARG A 44 -15.06 15.76 9.51
C ARG A 44 -13.73 15.97 10.27
N ASP A 45 -13.08 17.13 10.15
CA ASP A 45 -11.84 17.47 10.89
C ASP A 45 -10.66 16.50 10.63
N TRP A 46 -10.59 16.00 9.39
CA TRP A 46 -9.57 15.03 8.97
C TRP A 46 -8.13 15.54 9.13
N SER A 47 -7.93 16.87 9.12
CA SER A 47 -6.62 17.50 9.26
C SER A 47 -5.93 17.14 10.58
N SER A 48 -6.67 17.11 11.69
CA SER A 48 -6.14 16.71 13.00
C SER A 48 -5.74 15.23 13.01
N HIS A 49 -6.57 14.35 12.45
CA HIS A 49 -6.26 12.93 12.32
C HIS A 49 -4.97 12.72 11.50
N ILE A 50 -4.87 13.32 10.31
CA ILE A 50 -3.68 13.25 9.46
C ILE A 50 -2.43 13.74 10.19
N TYR A 51 -2.52 14.89 10.88
CA TYR A 51 -1.40 15.44 11.64
C TYR A 51 -0.94 14.47 12.75
N ASN A 52 -1.88 13.95 13.53
CA ASN A 52 -1.59 13.06 14.65
C ASN A 52 -0.99 11.73 14.17
N THR A 53 -1.51 11.16 13.07
CA THR A 53 -0.96 9.93 12.46
C THR A 53 0.47 10.16 11.97
N ARG A 54 0.74 11.26 11.26
CA ARG A 54 2.09 11.61 10.81
C ARG A 54 3.05 11.77 11.99
N LYS A 55 2.63 12.51 13.03
CA LYS A 55 3.41 12.73 14.24
C LYS A 55 3.75 11.41 14.92
N PHE A 56 2.74 10.55 15.11
CA PHE A 56 2.90 9.24 15.72
C PHE A 56 3.89 8.36 14.95
N ILE A 57 3.76 8.30 13.62
CA ILE A 57 4.69 7.56 12.75
C ILE A 57 6.12 8.09 12.93
N CYS A 58 6.32 9.42 12.90
CA CYS A 58 7.64 10.00 13.09
C CYS A 58 8.23 9.70 14.49
N ASP A 59 7.43 9.77 15.54
CA ASP A 59 7.89 9.52 16.92
C ASP A 59 8.24 8.04 17.14
N CYS A 60 7.48 7.12 16.54
CA CYS A 60 7.82 5.71 16.49
C CYS A 60 9.07 5.45 15.65
N ALA A 61 9.13 6.05 14.45
CA ALA A 61 10.30 5.95 13.58
C ALA A 61 11.54 6.38 14.34
N ARG A 62 11.58 7.55 15.00
CA ARG A 62 12.73 8.05 15.79
C ARG A 62 13.25 7.09 16.86
N ARG A 63 12.42 6.19 17.38
CA ARG A 63 12.81 5.18 18.38
C ARG A 63 13.30 3.87 17.76
N CYS A 64 13.18 3.68 16.45
CA CYS A 64 13.68 2.50 15.78
C CYS A 64 15.22 2.46 15.76
N PHE A 65 15.79 1.35 16.22
CA PHE A 65 17.24 1.13 16.30
C PHE A 65 17.86 0.88 14.92
N GLY A 66 17.18 0.14 14.05
CA GLY A 66 17.60 -0.11 12.66
C GLY A 66 17.05 0.95 11.70
N ARG A 67 17.86 1.38 10.72
CA ARG A 67 17.50 2.43 9.75
C ARG A 67 17.73 2.04 8.31
N ARG A 68 17.91 0.76 8.01
CA ARG A 68 18.18 0.29 6.65
C ARG A 68 16.93 0.27 5.79
N SER A 69 15.78 -0.09 6.37
CA SER A 69 14.56 -0.30 5.60
C SER A 69 13.28 -0.01 6.39
N CYS A 70 12.39 0.73 5.75
CA CYS A 70 11.04 1.04 6.24
C CYS A 70 10.01 0.63 5.18
N VAL A 71 8.96 -0.08 5.56
CA VAL A 71 7.83 -0.41 4.67
C VAL A 71 6.53 0.22 5.16
N VAL A 72 5.74 0.73 4.23
CA VAL A 72 4.40 1.27 4.44
C VAL A 72 3.42 0.44 3.62
N LEU A 73 2.62 -0.38 4.30
CA LEU A 73 1.56 -1.19 3.72
C LEU A 73 0.27 -0.36 3.62
N GLY A 74 -0.40 -0.38 2.47
CA GLY A 74 -1.64 0.38 2.23
C GLY A 74 -1.39 1.87 1.93
N SER A 75 -0.22 2.19 1.39
CA SER A 75 0.30 3.56 1.31
C SER A 75 -0.52 4.54 0.45
N GLY A 76 -1.34 4.07 -0.50
CA GLY A 76 -2.29 4.86 -1.29
C GLY A 76 -1.85 6.27 -1.71
N PHE A 77 -2.61 7.29 -1.29
CA PHE A 77 -2.30 8.71 -1.52
C PHE A 77 -1.24 9.30 -0.55
N CYS A 78 -0.79 8.52 0.44
CA CYS A 78 0.18 8.96 1.45
C CYS A 78 -0.20 10.33 2.07
N LEU A 79 -1.46 10.49 2.52
CA LEU A 79 -1.90 11.74 3.15
C LEU A 79 -1.39 11.81 4.60
N ASP A 80 -1.57 10.72 5.32
CA ASP A 80 -1.14 10.44 6.69
C ASP A 80 0.29 9.87 6.79
N VAL A 81 0.88 9.46 5.67
CA VAL A 81 2.24 8.92 5.63
C VAL A 81 3.28 10.05 5.52
N PRO A 82 4.21 10.20 6.48
CA PRO A 82 5.29 11.19 6.42
C PRO A 82 6.46 10.73 5.54
N VAL A 83 6.20 10.57 4.23
CA VAL A 83 7.15 9.98 3.27
C VAL A 83 8.50 10.68 3.27
N LEU A 84 8.54 12.02 3.28
CA LEU A 84 9.78 12.77 3.23
C LEU A 84 10.61 12.58 4.51
N GLU A 85 9.96 12.62 5.67
CA GLU A 85 10.59 12.40 6.96
C GLU A 85 11.14 10.97 7.05
N LEU A 86 10.37 9.97 6.61
CA LEU A 86 10.84 8.58 6.53
C LEU A 86 12.03 8.44 5.57
N SER A 87 11.98 9.08 4.40
CA SER A 87 13.09 9.05 3.43
C SER A 87 14.39 9.66 3.95
N ARG A 88 14.31 10.56 4.93
CA ARG A 88 15.48 11.14 5.60
C ARG A 88 16.00 10.27 6.74
N MET A 89 15.14 9.42 7.31
CA MET A 89 15.47 8.57 8.45
C MET A 89 15.95 7.18 8.04
N PHE A 90 15.57 6.68 6.87
CA PHE A 90 15.85 5.31 6.43
C PHE A 90 16.59 5.27 5.09
N ASP A 91 17.51 4.30 4.95
CA ASP A 91 18.26 4.10 3.70
C ASP A 91 17.33 3.72 2.55
N ASN A 92 16.24 2.98 2.84
CA ASN A 92 15.23 2.58 1.86
C ASN A 92 13.82 2.70 2.46
N VAL A 93 12.90 3.28 1.71
CA VAL A 93 11.47 3.38 2.05
C VAL A 93 10.64 2.72 0.96
N PHE A 94 9.77 1.81 1.35
CA PHE A 94 8.90 1.07 0.44
C PHE A 94 7.46 1.46 0.69
N LEU A 95 6.77 1.91 -0.36
CA LEU A 95 5.36 2.26 -0.33
C LEU A 95 4.62 1.17 -1.11
N VAL A 96 3.93 0.31 -0.38
CA VAL A 96 3.19 -0.83 -0.94
C VAL A 96 1.72 -0.47 -1.03
N ASP A 97 1.12 -0.66 -2.19
CA ASP A 97 -0.33 -0.51 -2.42
C ASP A 97 -0.74 -1.23 -3.70
N ILE A 98 -2.03 -1.54 -3.86
CA ILE A 98 -2.53 -2.10 -5.12
C ILE A 98 -2.50 -1.08 -6.27
N ASN A 99 -2.56 0.22 -5.95
CA ASN A 99 -2.41 1.28 -6.93
C ASN A 99 -1.96 2.62 -6.31
N HIS A 100 -0.80 3.11 -6.75
CA HIS A 100 -0.37 4.49 -6.50
C HIS A 100 -0.82 5.46 -7.61
N PRO A 101 -1.63 6.48 -7.29
CA PRO A 101 -2.04 7.51 -8.23
C PRO A 101 -0.86 8.25 -8.86
N ARG A 102 -0.99 8.68 -10.13
CA ARG A 102 0.05 9.44 -10.86
C ARG A 102 0.60 10.62 -10.05
N ARG A 103 -0.27 11.36 -9.34
CA ARG A 103 0.14 12.49 -8.50
C ARG A 103 1.15 12.10 -7.43
N ILE A 104 1.03 10.91 -6.84
CA ILE A 104 1.97 10.39 -5.85
C ILE A 104 3.27 9.99 -6.52
N ARG A 105 3.19 9.29 -7.65
CA ARG A 105 4.38 8.92 -8.45
C ARG A 105 5.22 10.16 -8.79
N HIS A 106 4.58 11.26 -9.22
CA HIS A 106 5.25 12.52 -9.46
C HIS A 106 5.77 13.18 -8.18
N ARG A 107 5.03 13.16 -7.08
CA ARG A 107 5.47 13.82 -5.82
C ARG A 107 6.74 13.22 -5.25
N ILE A 108 6.95 11.92 -5.40
CA ILE A 108 8.07 11.20 -4.77
C ILE A 108 9.21 10.89 -5.74
N HIS A 109 9.09 11.23 -7.02
CA HIS A 109 10.07 10.83 -8.05
C HIS A 109 11.49 11.34 -7.76
N GLU A 110 11.63 12.44 -7.02
CA GLU A 110 12.92 13.01 -6.63
C GLU A 110 13.56 12.27 -5.45
N ASN A 111 12.78 11.51 -4.67
CA ASN A 111 13.27 10.73 -3.53
C ASN A 111 13.81 9.38 -4.02
N LYS A 112 15.10 9.35 -4.39
CA LYS A 112 15.76 8.16 -4.97
C LYS A 112 15.72 6.90 -4.10
N ASN A 113 15.55 7.05 -2.79
CA ASN A 113 15.45 5.95 -1.84
C ASN A 113 14.00 5.53 -1.50
N VAL A 114 13.01 6.12 -2.16
CA VAL A 114 11.59 5.75 -2.02
C VAL A 114 11.19 4.91 -3.21
N GLN A 115 10.67 3.71 -2.94
CA GLN A 115 10.26 2.74 -3.95
C GLN A 115 8.75 2.51 -3.87
N LEU A 116 8.08 2.55 -5.02
CA LEU A 116 6.68 2.15 -5.12
C LEU A 116 6.61 0.67 -5.47
N VAL A 117 5.82 -0.07 -4.70
CA VAL A 117 5.59 -1.49 -4.89
C VAL A 117 4.10 -1.69 -5.12
N THR A 118 3.74 -2.15 -6.32
CA THR A 118 2.35 -2.44 -6.67
C THR A 118 2.01 -3.87 -6.25
N GLU A 119 1.27 -4.05 -5.15
CA GLU A 119 0.91 -5.38 -4.64
C GLU A 119 -0.49 -5.40 -4.00
N ASP A 120 -1.19 -6.53 -4.14
CA ASP A 120 -2.42 -6.81 -3.40
C ASP A 120 -2.08 -7.35 -2.00
N ILE A 121 -2.21 -6.47 -1.00
CA ILE A 121 -1.88 -6.77 0.40
C ILE A 121 -2.91 -7.65 1.06
N THR A 122 -4.17 -7.51 0.67
CA THR A 122 -5.24 -8.31 1.24
C THR A 122 -5.34 -9.68 0.57
N LYS A 123 -4.78 -9.83 -0.65
CA LYS A 123 -4.98 -10.97 -1.57
C LYS A 123 -6.43 -11.14 -2.01
N ILE A 124 -7.29 -10.18 -1.68
CA ILE A 124 -8.73 -10.26 -1.94
C ILE A 124 -9.07 -9.62 -3.29
N ALA A 125 -8.31 -8.64 -3.77
CA ALA A 125 -8.73 -7.83 -4.91
C ALA A 125 -8.82 -8.64 -6.20
N ILE A 126 -7.81 -9.49 -6.46
CA ILE A 126 -7.82 -10.37 -7.63
C ILE A 126 -8.95 -11.41 -7.50
N GLU A 127 -9.06 -12.04 -6.33
CA GLU A 127 -10.08 -13.06 -6.09
C GLU A 127 -11.49 -12.50 -6.21
N ALA A 128 -11.77 -11.33 -5.63
CA ALA A 128 -13.06 -10.65 -5.73
C ALA A 128 -13.43 -10.38 -7.20
N VAL A 129 -12.47 -9.93 -8.01
CA VAL A 129 -12.72 -9.65 -9.43
C VAL A 129 -12.98 -10.94 -10.22
N ASN A 130 -12.26 -12.01 -9.94
CA ASN A 130 -12.51 -13.32 -10.56
C ASN A 130 -13.91 -13.84 -10.18
N SER A 131 -14.27 -13.70 -8.91
CA SER A 131 -15.56 -14.18 -8.41
C SER A 131 -16.74 -13.38 -8.94
N ILE A 132 -16.62 -12.05 -9.12
CA ILE A 132 -17.65 -11.22 -9.78
C ILE A 132 -17.95 -11.70 -11.21
N ASN A 133 -16.94 -12.26 -11.92
CA ASN A 133 -17.13 -12.74 -13.28
C ASN A 133 -17.75 -14.15 -13.33
N HIS A 134 -17.60 -14.95 -12.27
CA HIS A 134 -18.03 -16.35 -12.24
C HIS A 134 -19.33 -16.59 -11.45
N TYR A 135 -19.57 -15.80 -10.40
CA TYR A 135 -20.70 -15.97 -9.49
C TYR A 135 -21.60 -14.74 -9.56
N LYS A 136 -22.83 -14.93 -10.04
CA LYS A 136 -23.87 -13.88 -10.01
C LYS A 136 -24.20 -13.44 -8.58
N ASP A 137 -23.97 -14.31 -7.59
CA ASP A 137 -24.23 -14.12 -6.16
C ASP A 137 -22.93 -14.24 -5.34
N PHE A 138 -21.98 -13.34 -5.59
CA PHE A 138 -20.74 -13.27 -4.85
C PHE A 138 -20.96 -12.88 -3.37
N SER A 139 -20.42 -13.66 -2.44
CA SER A 139 -20.41 -13.35 -1.00
C SER A 139 -18.98 -13.29 -0.45
N VAL A 140 -18.78 -12.46 0.58
CA VAL A 140 -17.48 -12.34 1.29
C VAL A 140 -17.10 -13.66 1.95
N ASP A 141 -18.07 -14.43 2.46
CA ASP A 141 -17.83 -15.76 3.02
C ASP A 141 -17.21 -16.71 2.00
N MET A 142 -17.55 -16.58 0.72
CA MET A 142 -16.99 -17.41 -0.34
C MET A 142 -15.50 -17.12 -0.59
N LEU A 143 -15.05 -15.88 -0.36
CA LEU A 143 -13.62 -15.51 -0.44
C LEU A 143 -12.83 -16.04 0.74
N ILE A 144 -13.34 -15.90 1.96
CA ILE A 144 -12.62 -16.28 3.18
C ILE A 144 -12.33 -17.80 3.19
N HIS A 145 -13.23 -18.59 2.59
CA HIS A 145 -13.11 -20.04 2.49
C HIS A 145 -12.53 -20.53 1.15
N SER A 146 -12.08 -19.60 0.29
CA SER A 146 -11.42 -19.92 -0.98
C SER A 146 -10.07 -20.62 -0.71
N PRO A 147 -9.79 -21.77 -1.33
CA PRO A 147 -8.51 -22.47 -1.16
C PRO A 147 -7.31 -21.62 -1.62
N THR A 148 -7.55 -20.59 -2.44
CA THR A 148 -6.56 -19.62 -2.91
C THR A 148 -6.10 -18.65 -1.82
N TYR A 149 -6.93 -18.40 -0.80
CA TYR A 149 -6.61 -17.53 0.34
C TYR A 149 -5.62 -18.18 1.34
N SER A 150 -5.37 -19.48 1.20
CA SER A 150 -4.50 -20.24 2.10
C SER A 150 -3.03 -20.21 1.67
N SER A 151 -2.19 -19.62 2.54
CA SER A 151 -0.75 -19.91 2.77
C SER A 151 0.36 -19.08 2.11
N ALA A 152 0.09 -18.04 1.31
CA ALA A 152 1.15 -17.12 0.91
C ALA A 152 1.46 -16.12 2.03
N THR A 153 2.26 -16.53 3.00
CA THR A 153 2.73 -15.68 4.10
C THR A 153 3.49 -14.49 3.51
N TYR A 154 3.04 -13.28 3.85
CA TYR A 154 3.66 -12.00 3.45
C TYR A 154 5.18 -11.95 3.75
N SER A 155 5.67 -12.78 4.68
CA SER A 155 7.07 -12.87 5.10
C SER A 155 8.04 -13.21 3.97
N ASP A 156 7.62 -14.02 3.01
CA ASP A 156 8.57 -14.64 2.08
C ASP A 156 8.88 -13.75 0.87
N THR A 157 8.04 -12.75 0.60
CA THR A 157 8.11 -11.88 -0.59
C THR A 157 8.58 -10.46 -0.30
N LEU A 158 8.59 -10.03 0.96
CA LEU A 158 8.86 -8.63 1.30
C LEU A 158 10.16 -8.45 2.10
N GLY A 159 10.78 -9.54 2.55
CA GLY A 159 12.01 -9.49 3.32
C GLY A 159 11.80 -8.93 4.74
N THR A 160 12.88 -8.82 5.50
CA THR A 160 12.86 -8.26 6.85
C THR A 160 13.02 -6.74 6.80
N PHE A 161 12.12 -6.02 7.49
CA PHE A 161 12.18 -4.56 7.63
C PHE A 161 12.53 -4.16 9.06
N ASP A 162 13.32 -3.10 9.19
CA ASP A 162 13.63 -2.52 10.50
C ASP A 162 12.41 -1.76 11.07
N PHE A 163 11.56 -1.23 10.19
CA PHE A 163 10.33 -0.52 10.57
C PHE A 163 9.17 -0.84 9.62
N VAL A 164 8.03 -1.24 10.20
CA VAL A 164 6.82 -1.62 9.45
C VAL A 164 5.68 -0.71 9.89
N ILE A 165 5.03 -0.09 8.91
CA ILE A 165 3.82 0.71 9.10
C ILE A 165 2.71 0.07 8.29
N SER A 166 1.57 -0.19 8.92
CA SER A 166 0.32 -0.46 8.21
C SER A 166 -0.55 0.78 8.31
N VAL A 167 -0.90 1.38 7.17
CA VAL A 167 -1.86 2.49 7.09
C VAL A 167 -3.12 2.03 6.36
N ASN A 168 -4.24 2.62 6.76
CA ASN A 168 -5.57 2.05 6.62
C ASN A 168 -5.91 1.53 5.21
N THR A 169 -6.30 0.25 5.14
CA THR A 169 -7.19 -0.32 4.14
C THR A 169 -8.64 -0.10 4.60
N LEU A 170 -9.29 0.99 4.16
CA LEU A 170 -10.71 1.33 4.39
C LEU A 170 -11.05 1.78 5.84
N ALA A 171 -11.31 3.07 6.04
CA ALA A 171 -12.31 3.55 7.00
C ALA A 171 -13.68 3.77 6.31
#